data_AF-A0A166HQ45-F1
#
_entry.id   AF-A0A166HQ45-F1
#
_cell.length_a   1.000
_cell.length_b   1.000
_cell.length_c   1.000
_cell.angle_alpha   90.00
_cell.angle_beta   90.00
_cell.angle_gamma   90.00
#
_symmetry.space_group_name_H-M   'P 1'
#
loop_
_entity.id
_entity.type
_entity.pdbx_description
1 polymer ?
#
loop_
_entity_poly.entity_id
_entity_poly.type
_entity_poly.pdbx_seq_one_letter_code
_entity_poly.pdbx_strand_id
1 'polypeptide(L)'
;MSPGVVRQIIKEIPSAPNEWRQENIMSTQTSTRVVRAIATREGQWWTIALPDLETVTQARHVREIDPMAHDLAALWLDVDAASVTIDLTIEIPEDARAAWEAAKAKDAESKEIAKQGGDLARQAIKLLRARHQQQRRRRSAPHQQAARQPAHTLLSPRAALNAGGPEHHARGLLRCGSR
;
A
#
# COMPACT_ATOMS: atom_id res chain seq x y z
N MET A 1 54.16 -76.09 7.00
CA MET A 1 52.76 -75.87 7.39
C MET A 1 52.71 -74.65 8.32
N SER A 2 52.09 -73.56 7.89
CA SER A 2 51.52 -72.54 8.80
C SER A 2 50.51 -73.24 9.74
N PRO A 3 50.24 -72.77 10.99
CA PRO A 3 49.79 -71.41 11.33
C PRO A 3 50.25 -70.91 12.73
N GLY A 4 49.98 -69.65 13.10
CA GLY A 4 50.22 -69.20 14.48
C GLY A 4 50.09 -67.70 14.73
N VAL A 5 48.85 -67.23 14.72
CA VAL A 5 48.42 -65.87 15.04
C VAL A 5 48.56 -65.59 16.56
N VAL A 6 49.21 -64.46 16.88
CA VAL A 6 48.98 -63.56 18.06
C VAL A 6 49.32 -64.06 19.47
N ARG A 7 50.33 -63.42 20.09
CA ARG A 7 50.20 -62.70 21.37
C ARG A 7 51.48 -61.90 21.72
N GLN A 8 51.36 -60.58 21.64
CA GLN A 8 51.62 -59.65 22.75
C GLN A 8 53.01 -59.70 23.42
N ILE A 9 53.91 -58.82 22.95
CA ILE A 9 54.87 -58.15 23.84
C ILE A 9 54.73 -56.65 23.59
N ILE A 10 53.99 -56.00 24.48
CA ILE A 10 54.08 -54.56 24.71
C ILE A 10 55.28 -54.37 25.62
N LYS A 11 56.35 -53.77 25.10
CA LYS A 11 57.05 -52.68 25.79
C LYS A 11 58.01 -51.96 24.85
N GLU A 12 57.80 -50.64 24.81
CA GLU A 12 58.76 -49.60 24.45
C GLU A 12 59.12 -49.44 22.97
N ILE A 13 58.12 -48.99 22.20
CA ILE A 13 58.34 -47.82 21.34
C ILE A 13 57.31 -46.78 21.79
N PRO A 14 57.73 -45.64 22.36
CA PRO A 14 56.79 -44.59 22.73
C PRO A 14 56.08 -44.12 21.47
N SER A 15 54.75 -44.08 21.56
CA SER A 15 53.86 -43.55 20.54
C SER A 15 54.46 -42.30 19.91
N ALA A 16 54.71 -42.34 18.61
CA ALA A 16 54.96 -41.11 17.85
C ALA A 16 53.91 -40.09 18.29
N PRO A 17 54.33 -38.91 18.76
CA PRO A 17 53.43 -37.96 19.39
C PRO A 17 52.36 -37.54 18.38
N ASN A 18 51.18 -37.23 18.89
CA ASN A 18 49.99 -36.76 18.18
C ASN A 18 50.19 -35.37 17.50
N GLU A 19 51.39 -35.06 17.04
CA GLU A 19 51.86 -33.75 16.61
C GLU A 19 51.44 -33.39 15.18
N TRP A 20 50.93 -34.35 14.39
CA TRP A 20 50.43 -34.11 13.03
C TRP A 20 48.89 -34.08 12.90
N ARG A 21 48.15 -34.07 14.02
CA ARG A 21 46.70 -33.71 13.98
C ARG A 21 46.43 -32.22 14.16
N GLN A 22 47.45 -31.43 14.51
CA GLN A 22 47.29 -30.00 14.79
C GLN A 22 47.46 -29.11 13.56
N GLU A 23 47.99 -29.61 12.45
CA GLU A 23 48.14 -28.81 11.22
C GLU A 23 46.84 -28.64 10.42
N ASN A 24 45.78 -29.41 10.72
CA ASN A 24 44.53 -29.36 9.95
C ASN A 24 43.30 -28.87 10.74
N ILE A 25 43.48 -28.34 11.96
CA ILE A 25 42.37 -27.87 12.82
C ILE A 25 42.49 -26.37 13.18
N MET A 26 43.54 -25.66 12.77
CA MET A 26 43.69 -24.21 13.01
C MET A 26 43.56 -23.37 11.74
N SER A 27 42.32 -23.17 11.25
CA SER A 27 41.84 -21.87 10.75
C SER A 27 40.36 -21.89 10.35
N THR A 28 39.48 -22.48 11.17
CA THR A 28 38.06 -22.09 11.19
C THR A 28 37.79 -21.27 12.44
N GLN A 29 38.67 -20.32 12.74
CA GLN A 29 38.30 -19.24 13.62
C GLN A 29 37.39 -18.33 12.79
N THR A 30 36.08 -18.55 12.87
CA THR A 30 35.06 -17.64 12.32
C THR A 30 35.09 -16.35 13.14
N SER A 31 36.19 -15.63 13.06
CA SER A 31 36.29 -14.25 13.53
C SER A 31 35.62 -13.42 12.46
N THR A 32 34.34 -13.17 12.65
CA THR A 32 33.58 -12.24 11.80
C THR A 32 34.31 -10.90 11.77
N ARG A 33 34.85 -10.55 10.61
CA ARG A 33 35.54 -9.26 10.41
C ARG A 33 34.54 -8.27 9.85
N VAL A 34 34.40 -7.14 10.53
CA VAL A 34 33.57 -6.02 10.05
C VAL A 34 34.44 -5.11 9.21
N VAL A 35 34.03 -4.88 7.97
CA VAL A 35 34.71 -3.97 7.02
C VAL A 35 33.75 -2.85 6.65
N ARG A 36 34.22 -1.61 6.73
CA ARG A 36 33.42 -0.45 6.35
C ARG A 36 33.40 -0.30 4.83
N ALA A 37 32.23 -0.02 4.27
CA ALA A 37 32.07 0.35 2.86
C ALA A 37 31.29 1.66 2.74
N ILE A 38 31.74 2.55 1.85
CA ILE A 38 31.09 3.82 1.55
C ILE A 38 30.70 3.82 0.08
N ALA A 39 29.41 4.00 -0.21
CA ALA A 39 28.91 4.05 -1.57
C ALA A 39 28.41 5.46 -1.93
N THR A 40 28.99 6.03 -2.98
CA THR A 40 28.64 7.34 -3.54
C THR A 40 28.08 7.19 -4.95
N ARG A 41 27.14 8.03 -5.35
CA ARG A 41 26.60 8.04 -6.72
C ARG A 41 27.38 9.02 -7.59
N GLU A 42 28.08 8.50 -8.59
CA GLU A 42 28.84 9.28 -9.56
C GLU A 42 28.26 9.09 -10.96
N GLY A 43 27.40 10.03 -11.36
CA GLY A 43 26.68 9.97 -12.64
C GLY A 43 25.79 8.72 -12.75
N GLN A 44 26.17 7.79 -13.63
CA GLN A 44 25.41 6.56 -13.88
C GLN A 44 25.88 5.35 -13.04
N TRP A 45 26.95 5.51 -12.26
CA TRP A 45 27.57 4.43 -11.50
C TRP A 45 27.58 4.73 -10.01
N TRP A 46 27.58 3.67 -9.22
CA TRP A 46 27.88 3.72 -7.79
C TRP A 46 29.36 3.39 -7.62
N THR A 47 30.09 4.29 -6.97
CA THR A 47 31.47 4.07 -6.56
C THR A 47 31.44 3.58 -5.12
N ILE A 48 32.08 2.44 -4.85
CA ILE A 48 32.03 1.75 -3.57
C ILE A 48 33.45 1.66 -3.04
N ALA A 49 33.78 2.46 -2.04
CA ALA A 49 35.10 2.51 -1.43
C ALA A 49 35.12 1.69 -0.13
N LEU A 50 36.12 0.83 0.02
CA LEU A 50 36.43 0.15 1.27
C LEU A 50 37.69 0.83 1.85
N PRO A 51 37.53 1.93 2.63
CA PRO A 51 38.65 2.75 3.07
C PRO A 51 39.68 1.98 3.90
N ASP A 52 39.24 0.99 4.68
CA ASP A 52 40.13 0.19 5.53
C ASP A 52 41.02 -0.76 4.71
N LEU A 53 40.65 -1.03 3.47
CA LEU A 53 41.36 -1.91 2.53
C LEU A 53 41.98 -1.12 1.36
N GLU A 54 41.88 0.22 1.37
CA GLU A 54 42.36 1.13 0.33
C GLU A 54 41.95 0.71 -1.11
N THR A 55 40.76 0.13 -1.24
CA THR A 55 40.27 -0.42 -2.51
C THR A 55 38.88 0.11 -2.87
N VAL A 56 38.55 0.04 -4.16
CA VAL A 56 37.31 0.57 -4.73
C VAL A 56 36.74 -0.39 -5.76
N THR A 57 35.41 -0.51 -5.79
CA THR A 57 34.66 -1.20 -6.84
C THR A 57 33.49 -0.34 -7.32
N GLN A 58 32.83 -0.76 -8.39
CA GLN A 58 31.76 0.01 -9.03
C GLN A 58 30.54 -0.86 -9.35
N ALA A 59 29.34 -0.35 -9.09
CA ALA A 59 28.08 -1.01 -9.38
C ALA A 59 27.15 -0.14 -10.25
N ARG A 60 26.27 -0.76 -11.05
CA ARG A 60 25.25 0.01 -11.79
C ARG A 60 24.03 0.31 -10.94
N HIS A 61 23.61 -0.66 -10.14
CA HIS A 61 22.41 -0.59 -9.34
C HIS A 61 22.70 -0.63 -7.84
N VAL A 62 21.85 0.01 -7.03
CA VAL A 62 22.00 0.04 -5.56
C VAL A 62 22.01 -1.37 -4.97
N ARG A 63 21.18 -2.27 -5.49
CA ARG A 63 21.08 -3.68 -5.06
C ARG A 63 22.37 -4.47 -5.25
N GLU A 64 23.28 -3.99 -6.09
CA GLU A 64 24.56 -4.64 -6.40
C GLU A 64 25.67 -4.14 -5.48
N ILE A 65 25.45 -3.05 -4.72
CA ILE A 65 26.49 -2.45 -3.88
C ILE A 65 26.98 -3.42 -2.80
N ASP A 66 26.03 -3.98 -2.05
CA ASP A 66 26.33 -4.90 -0.94
C ASP A 66 27.07 -6.17 -1.39
N PRO A 67 26.57 -6.95 -2.39
CA PRO A 67 27.30 -8.14 -2.84
C PRO A 67 28.66 -7.79 -3.46
N MET A 68 28.79 -6.67 -4.18
CA MET A 68 30.08 -6.28 -4.77
C MET A 68 31.10 -5.83 -3.72
N ALA A 69 30.65 -5.15 -2.64
CA ALA A 69 31.52 -4.80 -1.52
C ALA A 69 32.01 -6.05 -0.78
N HIS A 70 31.12 -7.03 -0.61
CA HIS A 70 31.40 -8.29 0.05
C HIS A 70 32.39 -9.15 -0.74
N ASP A 71 32.15 -9.31 -2.04
CA ASP A 71 33.05 -10.01 -2.96
C ASP A 71 34.44 -9.37 -2.98
N LEU A 72 34.51 -8.03 -3.02
CA LEU A 72 35.78 -7.30 -2.98
C LEU A 72 36.53 -7.51 -1.67
N ALA A 73 35.84 -7.43 -0.53
CA ALA A 73 36.45 -7.61 0.78
C ALA A 73 36.97 -9.04 0.97
N ALA A 74 36.19 -10.04 0.57
CA ALA A 74 36.57 -11.45 0.63
C ALA A 74 37.80 -11.73 -0.24
N LEU A 75 37.78 -11.23 -1.48
CA LEU A 75 38.90 -11.37 -2.42
C LEU A 75 40.17 -10.70 -1.90
N TRP A 76 40.06 -9.52 -1.30
CA TRP A 76 41.21 -8.77 -0.82
C TRP A 76 41.82 -9.35 0.46
N LEU A 77 40.98 -9.89 1.34
CA LEU A 77 41.40 -10.47 2.62
C LEU A 77 41.79 -11.95 2.51
N ASP A 78 41.58 -12.58 1.34
CA ASP A 78 41.78 -14.02 1.10
C ASP A 78 41.04 -14.89 2.13
N VAL A 79 39.76 -14.54 2.37
CA VAL A 79 38.88 -15.26 3.31
C VAL A 79 37.56 -15.63 2.65
N ASP A 80 36.87 -16.61 3.23
CA ASP A 80 35.51 -16.93 2.81
C ASP A 80 34.59 -15.73 3.02
N ALA A 81 33.74 -15.46 2.02
CA ALA A 81 32.80 -14.35 2.05
C ALA A 81 31.92 -14.39 3.31
N ALA A 82 31.45 -15.56 3.75
CA ALA A 82 30.60 -15.67 4.94
C ALA A 82 31.29 -15.27 6.26
N SER A 83 32.62 -15.11 6.26
CA SER A 83 33.39 -14.61 7.40
C SER A 83 33.52 -13.08 7.45
N VAL A 84 33.06 -12.38 6.42
CA VAL A 84 33.09 -10.92 6.31
C VAL A 84 31.70 -10.34 6.52
N THR A 85 31.61 -9.30 7.34
CA THR A 85 30.43 -8.46 7.51
C THR A 85 30.74 -7.07 6.97
N ILE A 86 29.90 -6.55 6.09
CA ILE A 86 30.05 -5.19 5.56
C ILE A 86 29.18 -4.24 6.38
N ASP A 87 29.78 -3.17 6.87
CA ASP A 87 29.08 -2.00 7.40
C ASP A 87 28.97 -0.96 6.28
N LEU A 88 27.85 -0.99 5.55
CA LEU A 88 27.64 -0.18 4.35
C LEU A 88 26.97 1.16 4.69
N THR A 89 27.65 2.26 4.35
CA THR A 89 27.08 3.62 4.37
C THR A 89 26.88 4.11 2.94
N ILE A 90 25.64 4.48 2.59
CA ILE A 90 25.33 5.09 1.29
C ILE A 90 25.26 6.60 1.47
N GLU A 91 26.17 7.32 0.84
CA GLU A 91 26.20 8.78 0.83
C GLU A 91 25.35 9.30 -0.32
N ILE A 92 24.22 9.90 0.03
CA ILE A 92 23.34 10.59 -0.90
C ILE A 92 23.62 12.09 -0.77
N PRO A 93 23.96 12.79 -1.87
CA PRO A 93 24.11 14.23 -1.87
C PRO A 93 22.90 14.94 -1.25
N GLU A 94 23.15 15.99 -0.47
CA GLU A 94 22.11 16.66 0.33
C GLU A 94 20.97 17.23 -0.54
N ASP A 95 21.29 17.74 -1.72
CA ASP A 95 20.34 18.23 -2.71
C ASP A 95 19.41 17.12 -3.23
N ALA A 96 19.96 15.94 -3.53
CA ALA A 96 19.19 14.77 -3.92
C ALA A 96 18.30 14.27 -2.77
N ARG A 97 18.82 14.28 -1.54
CA ARG A 97 18.05 13.92 -0.33
C ARG A 97 16.89 14.89 -0.09
N ALA A 98 17.14 16.19 -0.20
CA ALA A 98 16.11 17.22 -0.06
C ALA A 98 15.02 17.10 -1.13
N ALA A 99 15.41 16.86 -2.39
CA ALA A 99 14.47 16.64 -3.48
C ALA A 99 13.61 15.38 -3.25
N TRP A 100 14.20 14.29 -2.75
CA TRP A 100 13.48 13.07 -2.42
C TRP A 100 12.46 13.27 -1.30
N GLU A 101 12.84 13.94 -0.21
CA GLU A 101 11.93 14.24 0.90
C GLU A 101 10.79 15.17 0.46
N ALA A 102 11.09 16.18 -0.38
CA ALA A 102 10.08 17.05 -0.97
C ALA A 102 9.09 16.25 -1.85
N ALA A 103 9.58 15.32 -2.66
CA ALA A 103 8.74 14.43 -3.46
C ALA A 103 7.84 13.55 -2.58
N LYS A 104 8.39 12.94 -1.53
CA LYS A 104 7.62 12.15 -0.55
C LYS A 104 6.51 12.96 0.12
N ALA A 105 6.79 14.20 0.51
CA ALA A 105 5.80 15.08 1.11
C ALA A 105 4.65 15.36 0.13
N LYS A 106 4.96 15.58 -1.15
CA LYS A 106 3.97 15.81 -2.21
C LYS A 106 3.15 14.56 -2.53
N ASP A 107 3.74 13.38 -2.47
CA ASP A 107 3.01 12.12 -2.62
C ASP A 107 2.03 11.89 -1.47
N ALA A 108 2.42 12.23 -0.23
CA ALA A 108 1.53 12.14 0.91
C ALA A 108 0.33 13.10 0.78
N GLU A 109 0.59 14.36 0.37
CA GLU A 109 -0.45 15.35 0.07
C GLU A 109 -1.40 14.84 -1.03
N SER A 110 -0.84 14.32 -2.13
CA SER A 110 -1.60 13.81 -3.27
C SER A 110 -2.52 12.65 -2.88
N LYS A 111 -2.07 11.74 -2.02
CA LYS A 111 -2.89 10.63 -1.51
C LYS A 111 -4.09 11.12 -0.72
N GLU A 112 -3.92 12.16 0.11
CA GLU A 112 -5.02 12.72 0.89
C GLU A 112 -6.04 13.43 -0.01
N ILE A 113 -5.57 14.22 -0.98
CA ILE A 113 -6.46 14.86 -1.97
C ILE A 113 -7.23 13.81 -2.80
N ALA A 114 -6.55 12.75 -3.24
CA ALA A 114 -7.18 11.65 -3.97
C ALA A 114 -8.25 10.95 -3.13
N LYS A 115 -7.99 10.73 -1.83
CA LYS A 115 -8.95 10.16 -0.89
C LYS A 115 -10.20 11.05 -0.74
N GLN A 116 -10.01 12.35 -0.54
CA GLN A 116 -11.11 13.32 -0.45
C GLN A 116 -11.96 13.34 -1.72
N GLY A 117 -11.31 13.32 -2.89
CA GLY A 117 -12.01 13.19 -4.18
C GLY A 117 -12.86 11.91 -4.26
N GLY A 118 -12.32 10.78 -3.80
CA GLY A 118 -13.05 9.52 -3.70
C GLY A 118 -14.26 9.57 -2.76
N ASP A 119 -14.14 10.26 -1.63
CA ASP A 119 -15.24 10.46 -0.68
C ASP A 119 -16.36 11.31 -1.28
N LEU A 120 -16.01 12.43 -1.92
CA LEU A 120 -16.96 13.30 -2.60
C LEU A 120 -17.68 12.58 -3.75
N ALA A 121 -16.95 11.78 -4.54
CA ALA A 121 -17.54 10.98 -5.60
C ALA A 121 -18.58 9.97 -5.04
N ARG A 122 -18.25 9.27 -3.95
CA ARG A 122 -19.18 8.35 -3.27
C ARG A 122 -20.41 9.08 -2.75
N GLN A 123 -20.24 10.26 -2.17
CA GLN A 123 -21.35 11.10 -1.70
C GLN A 123 -22.26 11.52 -2.86
N ALA A 124 -21.69 11.96 -3.99
CA ALA A 124 -22.45 12.33 -5.18
C ALA A 124 -23.30 11.15 -5.71
N ILE A 125 -22.71 9.95 -5.79
CA ILE A 125 -23.45 8.74 -6.20
C ILE A 125 -24.59 8.43 -5.23
N LYS A 126 -24.38 8.58 -3.91
CA LYS A 126 -25.42 8.37 -2.89
C LYS A 126 -26.59 9.34 -3.07
N LEU A 127 -26.30 10.63 -3.31
CA LEU A 127 -27.31 11.65 -3.56
C LEU A 127 -28.11 11.38 -4.84
N LEU A 128 -27.43 11.01 -5.94
CA LEU A 128 -28.07 10.65 -7.20
C LEU A 128 -29.03 9.46 -7.03
N ARG A 129 -28.59 8.41 -6.31
CA ARG A 129 -29.45 7.25 -6.01
C ARG A 129 -30.68 7.62 -5.19
N ALA A 130 -30.51 8.43 -4.15
CA ALA A 130 -31.62 8.89 -3.30
C ALA A 130 -32.65 9.70 -4.11
N ARG A 131 -32.18 10.63 -4.95
CA ARG A 131 -33.04 11.44 -5.82
C ARG A 131 -33.81 10.58 -6.83
N HIS A 132 -33.14 9.62 -7.45
CA HIS A 132 -33.79 8.67 -8.36
C HIS A 132 -34.89 7.86 -7.65
N GLN A 133 -34.64 7.39 -6.42
CA GLN A 133 -35.64 6.67 -5.63
C GLN A 133 -36.85 7.55 -5.28
N GLN A 134 -36.64 8.83 -4.92
CA GLN A 134 -37.72 9.78 -4.66
C GLN A 134 -38.59 10.02 -5.90
N GLN A 135 -37.97 10.17 -7.08
CA GLN A 135 -38.70 10.31 -8.35
C GLN A 135 -39.53 9.06 -8.67
N ARG A 136 -38.95 7.87 -8.48
CA ARG A 136 -39.67 6.60 -8.66
C ARG A 136 -40.88 6.51 -7.73
N ARG A 137 -40.71 6.80 -6.43
CA ARG A 137 -41.81 6.80 -5.45
C ARG A 137 -42.92 7.76 -5.83
N ARG A 138 -42.60 8.99 -6.27
CA ARG A 138 -43.60 9.95 -6.76
C ARG A 138 -44.40 9.42 -7.94
N ARG A 139 -43.73 8.77 -8.91
CA ARG A 139 -44.39 8.16 -10.07
C ARG A 139 -45.23 6.93 -9.72
N SER A 140 -44.93 6.24 -8.62
CA SER A 140 -45.61 5.01 -8.19
C SER A 140 -46.60 5.22 -7.04
N ALA A 141 -46.80 6.45 -6.56
CA ALA A 141 -47.84 6.76 -5.58
C ALA A 141 -49.22 6.59 -6.25
N PRO A 142 -50.05 5.61 -5.82
CA PRO A 142 -51.38 5.45 -6.36
C PRO A 142 -52.23 6.66 -5.98
N HIS A 143 -53.05 7.11 -6.91
CA HIS A 143 -54.04 8.17 -6.75
C HIS A 143 -55.13 7.74 -5.73
N GLN A 144 -54.81 7.63 -4.45
CA GLN A 144 -55.73 7.16 -3.40
C GLN A 144 -56.56 8.28 -2.73
N GLN A 145 -56.55 9.51 -3.28
CA GLN A 145 -57.31 10.63 -2.74
C GLN A 145 -58.58 11.00 -3.52
N ALA A 146 -58.97 10.26 -4.56
CA ALA A 146 -60.20 10.53 -5.31
C ALA A 146 -61.44 9.75 -4.84
N ALA A 147 -61.33 8.86 -3.84
CA ALA A 147 -62.41 7.95 -3.43
C ALA A 147 -62.87 8.14 -1.97
N ARG A 148 -62.91 9.38 -1.48
CA ARG A 148 -63.60 9.73 -0.23
C ARG A 148 -64.65 10.81 -0.49
N GLN A 149 -65.67 10.48 -1.30
CA GLN A 149 -66.98 11.11 -1.17
C GLN A 149 -67.83 10.17 -0.32
N PRO A 150 -68.34 10.60 0.85
CA PRO A 150 -69.17 9.73 1.67
C PRO A 150 -70.57 9.63 1.07
N ALA A 151 -70.90 8.45 0.53
CA ALA A 151 -72.22 8.09 0.02
C ALA A 151 -73.23 7.87 1.17
N HIS A 152 -73.63 8.95 1.85
CA HIS A 152 -74.74 8.93 2.80
C HIS A 152 -75.61 10.18 2.63
N THR A 153 -76.42 10.19 1.59
CA THR A 153 -77.65 10.99 1.60
C THR A 153 -78.69 10.20 0.81
N LEU A 154 -79.33 9.26 1.49
CA LEU A 154 -80.56 8.64 1.03
C LEU A 154 -81.69 9.05 1.99
N LEU A 155 -82.77 9.57 1.40
CA LEU A 155 -84.17 9.41 1.81
C LEU A 155 -84.55 9.93 3.22
N SER A 156 -85.41 10.93 3.37
CA SER A 156 -86.88 10.86 3.13
C SER A 156 -87.54 12.24 3.43
N PRO A 157 -88.88 12.41 3.48
CA PRO A 157 -89.81 12.54 2.35
C PRO A 157 -90.70 13.83 2.39
N ARG A 158 -91.15 14.26 1.21
CA ARG A 158 -92.46 14.91 0.91
C ARG A 158 -92.97 16.06 1.80
N ALA A 159 -92.85 17.31 1.34
CA ALA A 159 -93.80 18.38 1.62
C ALA A 159 -93.85 19.46 0.51
N ALA A 160 -95.08 19.74 0.06
CA ALA A 160 -95.59 20.96 -0.57
C ALA A 160 -95.07 21.39 -1.95
N LEU A 161 -95.88 21.07 -2.96
CA LEU A 161 -96.53 22.03 -3.86
C LEU A 161 -96.20 23.51 -3.56
N ASN A 162 -95.54 24.21 -4.48
CA ASN A 162 -96.08 25.48 -4.94
C ASN A 162 -95.61 25.84 -6.35
N ALA A 163 -96.56 26.36 -7.11
CA ALA A 163 -96.44 26.80 -8.48
C ALA A 163 -95.65 28.12 -8.58
N GLY A 164 -95.06 28.36 -9.77
CA GLY A 164 -94.62 29.71 -10.15
C GLY A 164 -93.31 29.72 -10.94
N GLY A 165 -93.42 29.63 -12.27
CA GLY A 165 -92.38 30.13 -13.18
C GLY A 165 -92.34 31.67 -13.20
N PRO A 166 -91.67 32.29 -14.19
CA PRO A 166 -90.32 32.80 -14.03
C PRO A 166 -90.23 34.34 -14.24
N GLU A 167 -89.01 34.87 -14.23
CA GLU A 167 -88.50 35.85 -15.21
C GLU A 167 -87.80 37.13 -14.69
N HIS A 168 -86.62 37.34 -15.31
CA HIS A 168 -85.95 38.59 -15.70
C HIS A 168 -85.57 39.67 -14.68
N HIS A 169 -84.26 39.86 -14.50
CA HIS A 169 -83.52 41.15 -14.62
C HIS A 169 -82.01 40.80 -14.59
N ALA A 170 -81.25 40.84 -15.68
CA ALA A 170 -80.74 41.97 -16.46
C ALA A 170 -79.70 42.86 -15.72
N ARG A 171 -78.54 43.03 -16.39
CA ARG A 171 -77.47 44.06 -16.22
C ARG A 171 -76.41 43.78 -15.14
N GLY A 172 -75.11 43.99 -15.35
CA GLY A 172 -74.33 44.62 -16.43
C GLY A 172 -72.91 44.02 -16.42
N LEU A 173 -72.26 43.84 -17.57
CA LEU A 173 -71.49 44.84 -18.33
C LEU A 173 -70.26 45.38 -17.59
N LEU A 174 -69.13 45.24 -18.29
CA LEU A 174 -67.89 46.03 -18.24
C LEU A 174 -66.84 45.59 -17.20
N ARG A 175 -65.52 45.61 -17.47
CA ARG A 175 -64.67 45.70 -18.67
C ARG A 175 -63.23 45.71 -18.14
N CYS A 176 -62.25 45.27 -18.95
CA CYS A 176 -60.82 45.64 -18.95
C CYS A 176 -60.01 45.48 -17.63
N GLY A 177 -58.81 44.92 -17.60
CA GLY A 177 -57.79 44.82 -18.64
C GLY A 177 -56.54 45.60 -18.20
N SER A 178 -55.37 45.07 -18.59
CA SER A 178 -54.03 45.68 -18.51
C SER A 178 -53.40 45.79 -17.12
N ARG A 179 -52.11 45.58 -16.92
CA ARG A 179 -50.98 45.25 -17.80
C ARG A 179 -49.88 44.68 -16.92
#